data_AF-A0A7S2A8K6-F1
#
_entry.id   AF-A0A7S2A8K6-F1
#
_cell.length_a   1.000
_cell.length_b   1.000
_cell.length_c   1.000
_cell.angle_alpha   90.00
_cell.angle_beta   90.00
_cell.angle_gamma   90.00
#
_symmetry.space_group_name_H-M   'P 1'
#
loop_
_entity.id
_entity.type
_entity.pdbx_description
1 polymer ?
#
loop_
_entity_poly.entity_id
_entity_poly.type
_entity_poly.pdbx_seq_one_letter_code
_entity_poly.pdbx_strand_id
1 'polypeptide(L)'
;QSDHQTMASSVPPSVRSASAAASSASIPPILSLLLLILASFPLATSTAAALSLSANAAAASSSPAPTATPNDANGRRRSRICVVGGGASGTFAAAAAAESLAPSGGAGAGTNRDVVVLEGSRHVMSKVKISGGGRCNVMHDASKAVPEILAGYPRGSKELNGLLSKRFPPSKMKQWFEDRGVRLKTEGDG
;
A
#
# COMPACT_ATOMS: atom_id res chain seq x y z
N GLN A 1 -9.05 27.82 65.35
CA GLN A 1 -10.03 28.89 65.13
C GLN A 1 -9.38 29.97 64.30
N SER A 2 -10.02 30.27 63.17
CA SER A 2 -9.94 31.47 62.31
C SER A 2 -9.77 31.08 60.83
N ASP A 3 -10.93 30.77 60.26
CA ASP A 3 -11.22 30.84 58.84
C ASP A 3 -10.94 32.25 58.31
N HIS A 4 -10.30 32.35 57.14
CA HIS A 4 -10.40 33.53 56.31
C HIS A 4 -10.82 33.13 54.89
N GLN A 5 -11.96 33.67 54.52
CA GLN A 5 -12.71 33.45 53.30
C GLN A 5 -12.39 34.56 52.29
N THR A 6 -12.54 34.22 51.00
CA THR A 6 -12.92 35.11 49.87
C THR A 6 -11.81 35.93 49.20
N MET A 7 -11.62 35.74 47.89
CA MET A 7 -12.06 36.69 46.85
C MET A 7 -11.67 36.18 45.45
N ALA A 8 -12.71 35.89 44.66
CA ALA A 8 -12.62 35.63 43.24
C ALA A 8 -12.25 36.92 42.49
N SER A 9 -11.29 36.83 41.58
CA SER A 9 -10.92 37.90 40.65
C SER A 9 -11.21 37.43 39.22
N SER A 10 -12.31 37.96 38.67
CA SER A 10 -12.72 37.82 37.28
C SER A 10 -11.81 38.64 36.36
N VAL A 11 -11.14 37.98 35.41
CA VAL A 11 -10.40 38.62 34.30
C VAL A 11 -11.17 38.37 32.99
N PRO A 12 -11.47 39.39 32.17
CA PRO A 12 -12.21 39.23 30.93
C PRO A 12 -11.33 38.69 29.78
N PRO A 13 -11.90 38.00 28.77
CA PRO A 13 -11.14 37.41 27.66
C PRO A 13 -10.85 38.45 26.58
N SER A 14 -9.57 38.77 26.36
CA SER A 14 -9.13 39.53 25.17
C SER A 14 -8.67 38.58 24.06
N VAL A 15 -9.50 38.53 23.01
CA VAL A 15 -9.22 38.43 21.57
C VAL A 15 -7.96 37.64 21.16
N ARG A 16 -8.17 36.39 20.73
CA ARG A 16 -7.20 35.61 19.95
C ARG A 16 -6.97 36.27 18.59
N SER A 17 -5.74 36.67 18.29
CA SER A 17 -5.30 36.90 16.91
C SER A 17 -5.25 35.55 16.17
N ALA A 18 -6.06 35.41 15.13
CA ALA A 18 -6.00 34.28 14.21
C ALA A 18 -4.70 34.37 13.38
N SER A 19 -3.64 33.73 13.85
CA SER A 19 -2.52 33.36 12.98
C SER A 19 -2.89 32.04 12.32
N ALA A 20 -3.23 32.09 11.02
CA ALA A 20 -3.45 30.92 10.19
C ALA A 20 -2.14 30.11 10.08
N ALA A 21 -1.95 29.18 11.01
CA ALA A 21 -0.98 28.11 10.86
C ALA A 21 -1.50 27.16 9.79
N ALA A 22 -0.89 27.20 8.61
CA ALA A 22 -1.05 26.16 7.60
C ALA A 22 -0.59 24.83 8.22
N SER A 23 -1.53 24.04 8.73
CA SER A 23 -1.27 22.65 9.12
C SER A 23 -0.79 21.90 7.89
N SER A 24 0.49 21.54 7.90
CA SER A 24 1.05 20.49 7.06
C SER A 24 0.28 19.20 7.37
N ALA A 25 -0.78 18.94 6.60
CA ALA A 25 -1.55 17.72 6.71
C ALA A 25 -0.61 16.54 6.44
N SER A 26 -0.26 15.82 7.51
CA SER A 26 0.43 14.54 7.44
C SER A 26 -0.43 13.59 6.62
N ILE A 27 -0.03 13.32 5.39
CA ILE A 27 -0.64 12.30 4.54
C ILE A 27 -0.65 10.98 5.34
N PRO A 28 -1.80 10.31 5.50
CA PRO A 28 -1.84 9.06 6.25
C PRO A 28 -0.90 8.05 5.58
N PRO A 29 -0.15 7.24 6.35
CA PRO A 29 0.92 6.39 5.82
C PRO A 29 0.44 5.43 4.72
N ILE A 30 -0.85 5.08 4.71
CA ILE A 30 -1.49 4.26 3.67
C ILE A 30 -1.63 5.01 2.34
N LEU A 31 -1.96 6.30 2.37
CA LEU A 31 -2.05 7.12 1.16
C LEU A 31 -0.64 7.44 0.63
N SER A 32 0.34 7.58 1.52
CA SER A 32 1.76 7.67 1.18
C SER A 32 2.27 6.37 0.54
N LEU A 33 1.98 5.20 1.13
CA LEU A 33 2.33 3.89 0.58
C LEU A 33 1.65 3.65 -0.78
N LEU A 34 0.38 4.01 -0.93
CA LEU A 34 -0.34 3.91 -2.21
C LEU A 34 0.26 4.84 -3.28
N LEU A 35 0.58 6.09 -2.92
CA LEU A 35 1.23 7.05 -3.81
C LEU A 35 2.66 6.61 -4.19
N LEU A 36 3.41 6.01 -3.28
CA LEU A 36 4.76 5.49 -3.54
C LEU A 36 4.74 4.22 -4.39
N ILE A 37 3.75 3.34 -4.20
CA ILE A 37 3.50 2.19 -5.08
C ILE A 37 3.12 2.68 -6.49
N LEU A 38 2.31 3.73 -6.61
CA LEU A 38 1.93 4.31 -7.90
C LEU A 38 3.05 5.14 -8.56
N ALA A 39 3.89 5.82 -7.77
CA ALA A 39 5.01 6.65 -8.25
C ALA A 39 6.24 5.82 -8.68
N SER A 40 6.30 4.55 -8.30
CA SER A 40 7.30 3.60 -8.80
C SER A 40 6.99 3.09 -10.21
N PHE A 41 5.84 3.48 -10.78
CA PHE A 41 5.55 3.30 -12.20
C PHE A 41 6.07 4.52 -12.97
N PRO A 42 6.90 4.34 -14.04
CA PRO A 42 7.26 5.46 -14.89
C PRO A 42 5.98 5.98 -15.53
N LEU A 43 5.61 7.21 -15.17
CA LEU A 43 4.56 7.96 -15.83
C LEU A 43 5.06 8.24 -17.25
N ALA A 44 4.76 7.33 -18.17
CA ALA A 44 5.00 7.54 -19.58
C ALA A 44 4.14 8.74 -20.00
N THR A 45 4.79 9.89 -20.13
CA THR A 45 4.30 11.04 -20.88
C THR A 45 4.15 10.59 -22.34
N SER A 46 3.00 10.02 -22.66
CA SER A 46 2.47 10.07 -24.00
C SER A 46 1.00 10.43 -23.89
N THR A 47 0.70 11.59 -24.46
CA THR A 47 -0.59 12.25 -24.55
C THR A 47 -1.71 11.34 -25.04
N ALA A 48 -2.90 11.60 -24.51
CA ALA A 48 -4.23 11.14 -24.92
C ALA A 48 -4.70 9.75 -24.44
N ALA A 49 -5.26 9.73 -23.22
CA ALA A 49 -6.46 8.95 -22.94
C ALA A 49 -7.33 9.75 -21.97
N ALA A 50 -8.35 10.41 -22.50
CA ALA A 50 -9.30 11.20 -21.75
C ALA A 50 -9.99 10.35 -20.68
N LEU A 51 -9.97 10.83 -19.42
CA LEU A 51 -10.92 10.41 -18.40
C LEU A 51 -12.32 10.84 -18.87
N SER A 52 -13.10 9.89 -19.41
CA SER A 52 -14.55 10.06 -19.53
C SER A 52 -15.21 9.28 -18.40
N LEU A 53 -15.52 9.99 -17.31
CA LEU A 53 -16.36 9.51 -16.24
C LEU A 53 -17.83 9.64 -16.70
N SER A 54 -18.41 8.59 -17.26
CA SER A 54 -19.85 8.52 -17.50
C SER A 54 -20.46 7.39 -16.68
N ALA A 55 -21.12 7.78 -15.59
CA ALA A 55 -22.11 6.95 -14.94
C ALA A 55 -23.35 6.89 -15.84
N ASN A 56 -23.67 5.73 -16.41
CA ASN A 56 -25.07 5.35 -16.56
C ASN A 56 -25.25 3.84 -16.63
N ALA A 57 -26.28 3.37 -15.92
CA ALA A 57 -26.69 1.98 -15.86
C ALA A 57 -27.62 1.61 -17.03
N ALA A 58 -27.69 0.29 -17.28
CA ALA A 58 -28.69 -0.46 -18.05
C ALA A 58 -28.63 -0.38 -19.60
N ALA A 59 -28.17 -1.47 -20.24
CA ALA A 59 -29.02 -2.42 -21.00
C ALA A 59 -28.15 -3.32 -21.90
N ALA A 60 -28.45 -4.63 -21.80
CA ALA A 60 -28.18 -5.79 -22.66
C ALA A 60 -27.24 -5.75 -23.89
N SER A 61 -26.64 -6.94 -24.07
CA SER A 61 -26.20 -7.59 -25.32
C SER A 61 -24.93 -7.12 -26.02
N SER A 62 -23.81 -7.73 -25.67
CA SER A 62 -23.09 -8.68 -26.55
C SER A 62 -21.84 -9.18 -25.83
N SER A 63 -21.81 -10.47 -25.51
CA SER A 63 -20.62 -11.14 -24.97
C SER A 63 -19.53 -11.20 -26.05
N PRO A 64 -18.29 -10.71 -25.82
CA PRO A 64 -17.15 -11.24 -26.53
C PRO A 64 -16.68 -12.49 -25.79
N ALA A 65 -16.66 -13.60 -26.50
CA ALA A 65 -15.93 -14.82 -26.17
C ALA A 65 -14.49 -14.49 -25.71
N PRO A 66 -13.79 -15.39 -24.96
CA PRO A 66 -12.46 -15.11 -24.43
C PRO A 66 -11.42 -15.06 -25.56
N THR A 67 -11.37 -13.94 -26.28
CA THR A 67 -10.46 -13.71 -27.39
C THR A 67 -9.06 -13.40 -26.87
N ALA A 68 -8.14 -14.29 -27.25
CA ALA A 68 -6.70 -14.12 -27.45
C ALA A 68 -6.02 -12.88 -26.84
N THR A 69 -4.92 -13.12 -26.13
CA THR A 69 -3.97 -12.08 -25.68
C THR A 69 -3.69 -11.10 -26.82
N PRO A 70 -4.02 -9.80 -26.68
CA PRO A 70 -3.81 -8.86 -27.78
C PRO A 70 -2.31 -8.64 -27.88
N ASN A 71 -1.70 -8.96 -29.03
CA ASN A 71 -0.31 -8.68 -29.32
C ASN A 71 0.00 -7.17 -29.18
N ASP A 72 1.27 -6.81 -28.97
CA ASP A 72 1.68 -5.39 -29.04
C ASP A 72 1.58 -4.85 -30.48
N ALA A 73 1.81 -3.54 -30.68
CA ALA A 73 1.75 -2.90 -31.99
C ALA A 73 2.70 -3.52 -33.05
N ASN A 74 3.67 -4.34 -32.62
CA ASN A 74 4.62 -5.05 -33.48
C ASN A 74 4.33 -6.57 -33.56
N GLY A 75 3.15 -7.03 -33.13
CA GLY A 75 2.76 -8.43 -33.26
C GLY A 75 3.40 -9.38 -32.22
N ARG A 76 4.11 -8.87 -31.20
CA ARG A 76 4.70 -9.70 -30.14
C ARG A 76 3.66 -10.10 -29.10
N ARG A 77 3.71 -11.37 -28.67
CA ARG A 77 2.83 -11.88 -27.62
C ARG A 77 3.12 -11.18 -26.29
N ARG A 78 2.09 -10.54 -25.73
CA ARG A 78 2.17 -9.95 -24.39
C ARG A 78 2.05 -11.05 -23.35
N SER A 79 3.04 -11.15 -22.46
CA SER A 79 2.94 -12.03 -21.29
C SER A 79 2.33 -11.23 -20.15
N ARG A 80 1.16 -11.62 -19.65
CA ARG A 80 0.53 -10.95 -18.51
C ARG A 80 0.60 -11.83 -17.27
N ILE A 81 0.98 -11.24 -16.15
CA ILE A 81 0.79 -11.82 -14.83
C ILE A 81 -0.49 -11.23 -14.26
N CYS A 82 -1.45 -12.10 -13.93
CA CYS A 82 -2.69 -11.70 -13.29
C CYS A 82 -2.64 -12.10 -11.81
N VAL A 83 -2.84 -11.12 -10.93
CA VAL A 83 -2.96 -11.33 -9.48
C VAL A 83 -4.42 -11.10 -9.09
N VAL A 84 -5.05 -12.12 -8.53
CA VAL A 84 -6.45 -12.04 -8.07
C VAL A 84 -6.46 -11.74 -6.57
N GLY A 85 -7.03 -10.60 -6.21
CA GLY A 85 -7.09 -10.03 -4.87
C GLY A 85 -6.15 -8.84 -4.69
N GLY A 86 -6.72 -7.65 -4.45
CA GLY A 86 -6.02 -6.43 -4.08
C GLY A 86 -5.86 -6.27 -2.56
N GLY A 87 -5.60 -7.37 -1.86
CA GLY A 87 -5.23 -7.44 -0.44
C GLY A 87 -3.70 -7.40 -0.25
N ALA A 88 -3.21 -7.34 1.00
CA ALA A 88 -1.77 -7.16 1.28
C ALA A 88 -0.87 -8.13 0.50
N SER A 89 -1.23 -9.42 0.47
CA SER A 89 -0.48 -10.45 -0.25
C SER A 89 -0.49 -10.23 -1.76
N GLY A 90 -1.64 -9.89 -2.35
CA GLY A 90 -1.76 -9.72 -3.79
C GLY A 90 -1.06 -8.47 -4.30
N THR A 91 -1.20 -7.35 -3.60
CA THR A 91 -0.46 -6.13 -3.95
C THR A 91 1.04 -6.30 -3.76
N PHE A 92 1.47 -6.99 -2.70
CA PHE A 92 2.88 -7.32 -2.50
C PHE A 92 3.42 -8.23 -3.61
N ALA A 93 2.67 -9.27 -3.99
CA ALA A 93 3.04 -10.18 -5.08
C ALA A 93 3.12 -9.45 -6.43
N ALA A 94 2.18 -8.54 -6.70
CA ALA A 94 2.18 -7.73 -7.92
C ALA A 94 3.39 -6.79 -7.98
N ALA A 95 3.74 -6.13 -6.87
CA ALA A 95 4.94 -5.30 -6.78
C ALA A 95 6.22 -6.12 -7.00
N ALA A 96 6.36 -7.25 -6.30
CA ALA A 96 7.52 -8.14 -6.45
C ALA A 96 7.64 -8.71 -7.87
N ALA A 97 6.51 -9.04 -8.51
CA ALA A 97 6.49 -9.48 -9.90
C ALA A 97 6.93 -8.35 -10.84
N ALA A 98 6.40 -7.14 -10.67
CA ALA A 98 6.78 -5.99 -11.48
C ALA A 98 8.28 -5.67 -11.35
N GLU A 99 8.82 -5.69 -10.13
CA GLU A 99 10.26 -5.51 -9.86
C GLU A 99 11.13 -6.57 -10.56
N SER A 100 10.70 -7.83 -10.51
CA SER A 100 11.42 -8.94 -11.16
C SER A 100 11.38 -8.89 -12.68
N LEU A 101 10.40 -8.17 -13.25
CA LEU A 101 10.20 -8.03 -14.68
C LEU A 101 10.83 -6.75 -15.25
N ALA A 102 11.27 -5.82 -14.40
CA ALA A 102 11.90 -4.58 -14.83
C ALA A 102 13.22 -4.87 -15.58
N PRO A 103 13.43 -4.30 -16.79
CA PRO A 103 14.66 -4.51 -17.53
C PRO A 103 15.86 -3.90 -16.82
N SER A 104 17.00 -4.60 -16.83
CA SER A 104 18.24 -4.20 -16.15
C SER A 104 19.01 -3.05 -16.83
N GLY A 105 18.45 -2.42 -17.86
CA GLY A 105 19.04 -1.32 -18.63
C GLY A 105 17.96 -0.33 -19.04
N GLY A 106 18.24 0.96 -18.85
CA GLY A 106 17.28 2.07 -18.86
C GLY A 106 16.31 2.17 -20.04
N ALA A 107 15.29 3.01 -19.83
CA ALA A 107 14.17 3.34 -20.70
C ALA A 107 14.44 3.11 -22.21
N GLY A 108 13.85 2.05 -22.76
CA GLY A 108 13.87 1.80 -24.21
C GLY A 108 13.59 0.36 -24.62
N ALA A 109 13.96 -0.63 -23.81
CA ALA A 109 13.64 -2.03 -24.08
C ALA A 109 12.24 -2.34 -23.53
N GLY A 110 11.21 -2.13 -24.37
CA GLY A 110 9.82 -2.46 -24.06
C GLY A 110 9.66 -3.92 -23.65
N THR A 111 9.74 -4.20 -22.35
CA THR A 111 9.37 -5.49 -21.79
C THR A 111 7.89 -5.65 -22.03
N ASN A 112 7.54 -6.56 -22.93
CA ASN A 112 6.16 -6.87 -23.29
C ASN A 112 5.46 -7.69 -22.20
N ARG A 113 5.62 -7.26 -20.95
CA ARG A 113 5.20 -7.95 -19.75
C ARG A 113 4.44 -6.97 -18.86
N ASP A 114 3.24 -7.38 -18.46
CA ASP A 114 2.30 -6.54 -17.73
C ASP A 114 1.83 -7.28 -16.47
N VAL A 115 1.65 -6.56 -15.37
CA VAL A 115 1.17 -7.10 -14.10
C VAL A 115 -0.16 -6.43 -13.78
N VAL A 116 -1.23 -7.22 -13.76
CA VAL A 116 -2.59 -6.74 -13.51
C VAL A 116 -3.09 -7.30 -12.19
N VAL A 117 -3.65 -6.44 -11.35
CA VAL A 117 -4.33 -6.82 -10.11
C VAL A 117 -5.83 -6.71 -10.30
N LEU A 118 -6.56 -7.80 -10.03
CA LEU A 118 -8.02 -7.83 -10.06
C LEU A 118 -8.55 -7.87 -8.64
N GLU A 119 -9.36 -6.87 -8.26
CA GLU A 119 -9.98 -6.79 -6.94
C GLU A 119 -11.51 -6.72 -7.11
N GLY A 120 -12.23 -7.54 -6.32
CA GLY A 120 -13.69 -7.61 -6.41
C GLY A 120 -14.41 -6.44 -5.73
N SER A 121 -13.77 -5.77 -4.78
CA SER A 121 -14.30 -4.58 -4.12
C SER A 121 -13.93 -3.28 -4.84
N ARG A 122 -14.60 -2.17 -4.47
CA ARG A 122 -14.29 -0.84 -5.03
C ARG A 122 -12.92 -0.29 -4.63
N HIS A 123 -12.33 -0.81 -3.55
CA HIS A 123 -11.12 -0.27 -2.95
C HIS A 123 -10.15 -1.38 -2.57
N VAL A 124 -8.95 -1.34 -3.14
CA VAL A 124 -7.81 -2.17 -2.70
C VAL A 124 -7.41 -1.84 -1.26
N MET A 125 -6.70 -2.76 -0.61
CA MET A 125 -6.17 -2.59 0.76
C MET A 125 -7.24 -2.31 1.84
N SER A 126 -8.53 -2.50 1.57
CA SER A 126 -9.60 -2.12 2.52
C SER A 126 -9.44 -2.74 3.91
N LYS A 127 -9.04 -4.02 4.01
CA LYS A 127 -8.77 -4.69 5.30
C LYS A 127 -7.48 -4.19 5.97
N VAL A 128 -6.46 -3.86 5.18
CA VAL A 128 -5.19 -3.34 5.68
C VAL A 128 -5.39 -1.97 6.30
N LYS A 129 -6.21 -1.12 5.63
CA LYS A 129 -6.55 0.22 6.11
C LYS A 129 -7.14 0.25 7.51
N ILE A 130 -7.90 -0.78 7.89
CA ILE A 130 -8.56 -0.87 9.20
C ILE A 130 -7.80 -1.74 10.22
N SER A 131 -6.68 -2.39 9.84
CA SER A 131 -5.92 -3.23 10.76
C SER A 131 -5.20 -2.40 11.82
N GLY A 132 -4.91 -3.00 12.99
CA GLY A 132 -4.25 -2.30 14.10
C GLY A 132 -5.01 -1.09 14.65
N GLY A 133 -6.34 -1.04 14.47
CA GLY A 133 -7.17 0.12 14.82
C GLY A 133 -6.99 1.30 13.87
N GLY A 134 -6.70 1.04 12.58
CA GLY A 134 -6.45 2.08 11.57
C GLY A 134 -4.99 2.52 11.46
N ARG A 135 -4.10 1.99 12.31
CA ARG A 135 -2.66 2.27 12.28
C ARG A 135 -1.89 1.37 11.31
N CYS A 136 -2.53 0.30 10.83
CA CYS A 136 -1.94 -0.75 10.00
C CYS A 136 -0.81 -1.51 10.71
N ASN A 137 -1.12 -2.63 11.37
CA ASN A 137 -0.07 -3.54 11.86
C ASN A 137 0.52 -4.30 10.66
N VAL A 138 1.69 -3.86 10.19
CA VAL A 138 2.30 -4.33 8.93
C VAL A 138 3.09 -5.62 9.12
N MET A 139 3.87 -5.70 10.20
CA MET A 139 4.76 -6.83 10.49
C MET A 139 5.10 -6.86 11.98
N HIS A 140 5.52 -8.04 12.47
CA HIS A 140 6.15 -8.18 13.77
C HIS A 140 7.48 -7.44 13.84
N ASP A 141 7.94 -7.16 15.04
CA ASP A 141 9.27 -6.62 15.27
C ASP A 141 10.38 -7.41 14.53
N ALA A 142 11.16 -6.68 13.74
CA ALA A 142 12.20 -7.25 12.88
C ALA A 142 13.39 -7.82 13.67
N SER A 143 13.56 -7.45 14.95
CA SER A 143 14.59 -8.03 15.83
C SER A 143 14.22 -9.38 16.45
N LYS A 144 12.95 -9.81 16.38
CA LYS A 144 12.52 -11.09 16.96
C LYS A 144 13.13 -12.26 16.20
N ALA A 145 13.48 -13.31 16.93
CA ALA A 145 13.98 -14.54 16.34
C ALA A 145 12.85 -15.23 15.54
N VAL A 146 13.19 -15.83 14.39
CA VAL A 146 12.20 -16.50 13.52
C VAL A 146 11.33 -17.53 14.27
N PRO A 147 11.87 -18.37 15.18
CA PRO A 147 11.04 -19.29 15.96
C PRO A 147 9.93 -18.62 16.78
N GLU A 148 10.19 -17.42 17.34
CA GLU A 148 9.19 -16.65 18.10
C GLU A 148 8.06 -16.17 17.19
N ILE A 149 8.39 -15.73 15.98
CA ILE A 149 7.40 -15.32 14.98
C ILE A 149 6.57 -16.53 14.53
N LEU A 150 7.21 -17.67 14.30
CA LEU A 150 6.54 -18.91 13.87
C LEU A 150 5.57 -19.46 14.93
N ALA A 151 5.79 -19.16 16.21
CA ALA A 151 4.86 -19.53 17.28
C ALA A 151 3.47 -18.90 17.10
N GLY A 152 3.37 -17.74 16.44
CA GLY A 152 2.10 -17.11 16.06
C GLY A 152 1.35 -17.83 14.93
N TYR A 153 1.99 -18.80 14.26
CA TYR A 153 1.43 -19.51 13.10
C TYR A 153 1.47 -21.05 13.28
N PRO A 154 0.78 -21.61 14.29
CA PRO A 154 0.89 -23.04 14.63
C PRO A 154 0.49 -23.98 13.48
N ARG A 155 -0.46 -23.54 12.63
CA ARG A 155 -0.93 -24.32 11.47
C ARG A 155 -0.06 -24.18 10.22
N GLY A 156 0.79 -23.16 10.15
CA GLY A 156 1.59 -22.82 8.95
C GLY A 156 3.09 -22.68 9.21
N SER A 157 3.55 -23.13 10.38
CA SER A 157 4.91 -22.88 10.86
C SER A 157 5.96 -23.55 9.98
N LYS A 158 5.68 -24.75 9.48
CA LYS A 158 6.60 -25.50 8.61
C LYS A 158 6.77 -24.82 7.25
N GLU A 159 5.66 -24.37 6.68
CA GLU A 159 5.57 -23.70 5.38
C GLU A 159 6.24 -22.32 5.43
N LEU A 160 6.04 -21.58 6.53
CA LEU A 160 6.60 -20.25 6.71
C LEU A 160 8.09 -20.26 7.10
N ASN A 161 8.60 -21.33 7.69
CA ASN A 161 9.99 -21.36 8.18
C ASN A 161 11.00 -21.07 7.05
N GLY A 162 10.90 -21.75 5.90
CA GLY A 162 11.80 -21.50 4.78
C GLY A 162 11.71 -20.06 4.24
N LEU A 163 10.50 -19.51 4.22
CA LEU A 163 10.24 -18.14 3.78
C LEU A 163 10.87 -17.11 4.74
N LEU A 164 10.56 -17.22 6.05
CA LEU A 164 11.00 -16.28 7.08
C LEU A 164 12.47 -16.45 7.49
N SER A 165 13.07 -17.62 7.29
CA SER A 165 14.47 -17.85 7.65
C SER A 165 15.45 -17.54 6.52
N LYS A 166 15.05 -17.72 5.24
CA LYS A 166 15.99 -17.67 4.11
C LYS A 166 15.58 -16.73 2.99
N ARG A 167 14.30 -16.71 2.61
CA ARG A 167 13.88 -16.04 1.37
C ARG A 167 13.52 -14.57 1.58
N PHE A 168 12.75 -14.32 2.62
CA PHE A 168 12.23 -12.99 2.96
C PHE A 168 12.10 -12.84 4.49
N PRO A 169 13.23 -12.76 5.21
CA PRO A 169 13.24 -12.59 6.66
C PRO A 169 12.67 -11.22 7.08
N PRO A 170 12.26 -11.06 8.36
CA PRO A 170 11.70 -9.81 8.87
C PRO A 170 12.58 -8.58 8.62
N SER A 171 13.90 -8.70 8.78
CA SER A 171 14.86 -7.63 8.47
C SER A 171 14.77 -7.16 7.02
N LYS A 172 14.64 -8.10 6.07
CA LYS A 172 14.48 -7.81 4.64
C LYS A 172 13.12 -7.17 4.34
N MET A 173 12.06 -7.60 5.02
CA MET A 173 10.74 -6.98 4.91
C MET A 173 10.76 -5.52 5.38
N LYS A 174 11.37 -5.25 6.54
CA LYS A 174 11.56 -3.89 7.06
C LYS A 174 12.29 -3.02 6.05
N GLN A 175 13.43 -3.49 5.54
CA GLN A 175 14.20 -2.78 4.53
C GLN A 175 13.37 -2.51 3.27
N TRP A 176 12.59 -3.48 2.79
CA TRP A 176 11.75 -3.30 1.60
C TRP A 176 10.76 -2.13 1.72
N PHE A 177 10.19 -1.91 2.91
CA PHE A 177 9.35 -0.74 3.20
C PHE A 177 10.16 0.55 3.30
N GLU A 178 11.30 0.52 3.99
CA GLU A 178 12.16 1.70 4.19
C GLU A 178 12.78 2.21 2.88
N ASP A 179 13.22 1.31 2.00
CA ASP A 179 13.71 1.62 0.64
C ASP A 179 12.66 2.36 -0.20
N ARG A 180 11.38 2.19 0.13
CA ARG A 180 10.23 2.85 -0.51
C ARG A 180 9.77 4.08 0.27
N GLY A 181 10.50 4.54 1.28
CA GLY A 181 10.18 5.72 2.06
C GLY A 181 9.12 5.52 3.15
N VAL A 182 8.75 4.27 3.46
CA VAL A 182 7.80 3.96 4.53
C VAL A 182 8.56 3.65 5.81
N ARG A 183 8.62 4.63 6.71
CA ARG A 183 9.22 4.44 8.04
C ARG A 183 8.32 3.59 8.92
N LEU A 184 8.91 2.56 9.54
CA LEU A 184 8.23 1.67 10.47
C LEU A 184 8.56 2.03 11.92
N LYS A 185 7.59 1.79 12.82
CA LYS A 185 7.75 1.95 14.26
C LYS A 185 7.32 0.64 14.93
N THR A 186 8.17 0.11 15.79
CA THR A 186 7.82 -1.01 16.68
C THR A 186 7.09 -0.45 17.91
N GLU A 187 5.93 -1.02 18.23
CA GLU A 187 5.17 -0.70 19.43
C GLU A 187 5.47 -1.74 20.53
N GLY A 188 5.09 -1.46 21.79
CA GLY A 188 5.46 -2.32 22.93
C GLY A 188 4.80 -3.71 22.95
N ASP A 189 3.72 -3.90 22.19
CA ASP A 189 3.08 -5.19 21.92
C ASP A 189 3.81 -6.02 20.84
N GLY A 190 4.68 -5.35 20.08
CA GLY A 190 5.72 -5.92 19.21
C GLY A 190 5.28 -6.61 17.93
#